data_AF-A0A3P7M1M2-F1
#
_entry.id   AF-A0A3P7M1M2-F1
#
_cell.length_a   1.000
_cell.length_b   1.000
_cell.length_c   1.000
_cell.angle_alpha   90.00
_cell.angle_beta   90.00
_cell.angle_gamma   90.00
#
_symmetry.space_group_name_H-M   'P 1'
#
loop_
_entity.id
_entity.type
_entity.pdbx_description
1 polymer ?
#
loop_
_entity_poly.entity_id
_entity_poly.type
_entity_poly.pdbx_seq_one_letter_code
_entity_poly.pdbx_strand_id
1 'polypeptide(L)'
;MFLLEMVSSVNSRLEITLKWDDFHITPSTQVRLNIRTEFTDNFDMLNFLNPVTQQALSAALNAALPNIVTKVVNTKLNPLLHKAKLNLTEIMGDGWTVLCNVKDQYLQIALKNKR
;
A
#
# COMPACT_ATOMS: atom_id res chain seq x y z
N MET A 1 22.35 11.97 -22.24
CA MET A 1 21.47 12.00 -23.42
C MET A 1 20.08 11.64 -22.92
N PHE A 2 19.18 12.60 -22.80
CA PHE A 2 17.82 12.37 -22.31
C PHE A 2 16.94 12.09 -23.52
N LEU A 3 16.51 10.83 -23.70
CA LEU A 3 15.40 10.52 -24.61
C LEU A 3 14.14 11.10 -23.97
N LEU A 4 13.51 12.07 -24.64
CA LEU A 4 12.21 12.59 -24.23
C LEU A 4 11.16 11.55 -24.61
N GLU A 5 10.84 10.69 -23.64
CA GLU A 5 9.70 9.78 -23.67
C GLU A 5 8.50 10.49 -23.03
N MET A 6 7.37 10.55 -23.74
CA MET A 6 6.10 10.88 -23.11
C MET A 6 5.53 9.61 -22.48
N VAL A 7 5.29 9.65 -21.17
CA VAL A 7 4.67 8.55 -20.42
C VAL A 7 3.25 8.97 -20.06
N SER A 8 2.27 8.20 -20.53
CA SER A 8 0.87 8.37 -20.16
C SER A 8 0.31 7.07 -19.59
N SER A 9 -0.74 7.19 -18.78
CA SER A 9 -1.42 6.05 -18.16
C SER A 9 -2.92 6.26 -18.25
N VAL A 10 -3.63 5.27 -18.80
CA VAL A 10 -5.08 5.30 -18.98
C VAL A 10 -5.69 4.07 -18.32
N ASN A 11 -6.66 4.25 -17.42
CA ASN A 11 -7.32 3.16 -16.68
C ASN A 11 -6.39 2.31 -15.78
N SER A 12 -5.25 2.85 -15.36
CA SER A 12 -4.43 2.21 -14.32
C SER A 12 -5.15 2.25 -12.96
N ARG A 13 -5.08 1.15 -12.21
CA ARG A 13 -5.71 0.99 -10.90
C ARG A 13 -4.71 0.43 -9.91
N LEU A 14 -4.61 1.07 -8.76
CA LEU A 14 -3.95 0.54 -7.57
C LEU A 14 -5.02 0.28 -6.51
N GLU A 15 -5.18 -0.98 -6.13
CA GLU A 15 -6.13 -1.40 -5.11
C GLU A 15 -5.36 -1.94 -3.91
N ILE A 16 -5.62 -1.39 -2.74
CA ILE A 16 -4.96 -1.76 -1.49
C ILE A 16 -6.04 -2.23 -0.52
N THR A 17 -6.00 -3.51 -0.19
CA THR A 17 -6.83 -4.09 0.87
C THR A 17 -6.00 -4.16 2.15
N LEU A 18 -6.47 -3.52 3.22
CA LEU A 18 -5.85 -3.61 4.54
C LEU A 18 -6.58 -4.66 5.35
N LYS A 19 -5.95 -5.81 5.60
CA LYS A 19 -6.48 -6.81 6.53
C LYS A 19 -6.03 -6.43 7.93
N TRP A 20 -6.98 -6.31 8.84
CA TRP A 20 -6.72 -5.98 10.23
C TRP A 20 -6.83 -7.23 11.09
N ASP A 21 -5.86 -7.39 11.98
CA ASP A 21 -5.80 -8.39 13.02
C ASP A 21 -5.30 -7.72 14.29
N ASP A 22 -6.20 -7.44 15.24
CA ASP A 22 -5.91 -6.64 16.44
C ASP A 22 -5.30 -5.24 16.10
N PHE A 23 -4.11 -4.90 16.61
CA PHE A 23 -3.36 -3.67 16.27
C PHE A 23 -2.30 -3.91 15.19
N HIS A 24 -2.51 -4.94 14.36
CA HIS A 24 -1.64 -5.26 13.24
C HIS A 24 -2.42 -5.22 11.93
N ILE A 25 -1.84 -4.55 10.94
CA ILE A 25 -2.38 -4.49 9.59
C ILE A 25 -1.44 -5.22 8.64
N THR A 26 -2.02 -6.12 7.85
CA THR A 26 -1.35 -6.76 6.71
C THR A 26 -1.96 -6.23 5.41
N PRO A 27 -1.20 -5.50 4.57
CA PRO A 27 -1.72 -5.03 3.31
C PRO A 27 -1.68 -6.14 2.25
N SER A 28 -2.66 -6.10 1.35
CA SER A 28 -2.64 -6.82 0.09
C SER A 28 -2.83 -5.80 -1.02
N THR A 29 -1.88 -5.76 -1.96
CA THR A 29 -1.83 -4.75 -3.02
C THR A 29 -2.05 -5.42 -4.37
N GLN A 30 -3.06 -4.97 -5.11
CA GLN A 30 -3.28 -5.34 -6.50
C GLN A 30 -2.99 -4.15 -7.39
N VAL A 31 -2.14 -4.35 -8.38
CA VAL A 31 -1.71 -3.32 -9.32
C VAL A 31 -2.15 -3.73 -10.72
N ARG A 32 -2.86 -2.84 -11.40
CA ARG A 32 -3.19 -2.95 -12.83
C ARG A 32 -2.70 -1.70 -13.51
N LEU A 33 -1.62 -1.81 -14.27
CA LEU A 33 -1.02 -0.69 -14.99
C LEU A 33 -1.28 -0.85 -16.48
N ASN A 34 -1.71 0.23 -17.11
CA ASN A 34 -1.81 0.34 -18.55
C ASN A 34 -1.03 1.59 -18.96
N ILE A 35 0.26 1.38 -19.15
CA ILE A 35 1.24 2.44 -19.41
C ILE A 35 1.50 2.48 -20.91
N ARG A 36 1.40 3.68 -21.47
CA ARG A 36 1.81 3.97 -22.84
C ARG A 36 3.02 4.88 -22.79
N THR A 37 4.03 4.47 -23.54
CA THR A 37 5.23 5.25 -23.81
C THR A 37 5.24 5.57 -25.30
N GLU A 38 5.54 6.83 -25.61
CA GLU A 38 5.72 7.32 -26.97
C GLU A 38 7.01 8.13 -27.00
N PHE A 39 7.88 7.82 -27.97
CA PHE A 39 9.04 8.66 -28.26
C PHE A 39 8.58 9.88 -29.04
N THR A 40 9.17 11.03 -28.75
CA THR A 40 8.92 12.26 -29.52
C THR A 40 9.33 12.12 -30.98
N ASP A 41 8.74 12.91 -31.88
CA ASP A 41 8.89 12.84 -33.36
C ASP A 41 10.35 12.68 -33.84
N ASN A 42 11.30 13.33 -33.16
CA ASN A 42 12.74 13.24 -33.46
C ASN A 42 13.33 11.82 -33.28
N PHE A 43 12.59 10.94 -32.61
CA PHE A 43 12.95 9.58 -32.25
C PHE A 43 11.79 8.59 -32.54
N ASP A 44 10.86 8.95 -33.42
CA ASP A 44 9.68 8.11 -33.74
C ASP A 44 10.05 6.71 -34.22
N MET A 45 11.22 6.56 -34.85
CA MET A 45 11.75 5.25 -35.22
C MET A 45 11.86 4.35 -33.98
N LEU A 46 12.22 4.86 -32.81
CA LEU A 46 12.36 4.07 -31.58
C LEU A 46 11.02 3.59 -31.01
N ASN A 47 9.87 4.04 -31.55
CA ASN A 47 8.56 3.55 -31.15
C ASN A 47 8.40 2.03 -31.36
N PHE A 48 9.23 1.37 -32.20
CA PHE A 48 9.25 -0.10 -32.28
C PHE A 48 9.66 -0.77 -30.96
N LEU A 49 10.38 -0.06 -30.07
CA LEU A 49 10.78 -0.53 -28.74
C LEU A 49 9.68 -0.38 -27.69
N ASN A 50 8.60 0.35 -28.00
CA ASN A 50 7.52 0.63 -27.05
C ASN A 50 6.96 -0.62 -26.36
N PRO A 51 6.71 -1.76 -27.05
CA PRO A 51 6.23 -2.96 -26.37
C PRO A 51 7.19 -3.45 -25.27
N VAL A 52 8.50 -3.35 -25.50
CA VAL A 52 9.54 -3.79 -24.56
C VAL A 52 9.66 -2.82 -23.39
N THR A 53 9.69 -1.51 -23.66
CA THR A 53 9.81 -0.49 -22.61
C THR A 53 8.56 -0.44 -21.72
N GLN A 54 7.36 -0.55 -22.30
CA GLN A 54 6.10 -0.61 -21.54
C GLN A 54 6.03 -1.86 -20.67
N GLN A 55 6.46 -3.02 -21.18
CA GLN A 55 6.48 -4.26 -20.42
C GLN A 55 7.47 -4.18 -19.25
N ALA A 56 8.68 -3.68 -19.49
CA ALA A 56 9.70 -3.53 -18.47
C ALA A 56 9.27 -2.55 -17.35
N LEU A 57 8.72 -1.40 -17.74
CA LEU A 57 8.22 -0.40 -16.80
C LEU A 57 7.03 -0.92 -15.97
N SER A 58 6.07 -1.59 -16.64
CA SER A 58 4.93 -2.20 -15.95
C SER A 58 5.38 -3.28 -14.97
N ALA A 59 6.34 -4.13 -15.35
CA ALA A 59 6.89 -5.16 -14.47
C ALA A 59 7.61 -4.55 -13.25
N ALA A 60 8.42 -3.52 -13.46
CA ALA A 60 9.13 -2.83 -12.38
C ALA A 60 8.16 -2.19 -11.38
N LEU A 61 7.12 -1.50 -11.86
CA LEU A 61 6.11 -0.88 -11.01
C LEU A 61 5.21 -1.90 -10.30
N ASN A 62 4.82 -2.98 -10.99
CA ASN A 62 4.08 -4.09 -10.38
C ASN A 62 4.87 -4.76 -9.24
N ALA A 63 6.19 -4.78 -9.31
CA ALA A 63 7.04 -5.29 -8.24
C ALA A 63 7.28 -4.24 -7.13
N ALA A 64 7.49 -2.98 -7.50
CA ALA A 64 7.85 -1.92 -6.55
C ALA A 64 6.67 -1.46 -5.69
N LEU A 65 5.49 -1.26 -6.28
CA LEU A 65 4.32 -0.69 -5.59
C LEU A 65 3.86 -1.55 -4.39
N PRO A 66 3.69 -2.88 -4.50
CA PRO A 66 3.36 -3.71 -3.35
C PRO A 66 4.40 -3.60 -2.24
N ASN A 67 5.70 -3.57 -2.58
CA ASN A 67 6.78 -3.46 -1.60
C ASN A 67 6.76 -2.11 -0.86
N ILE A 68 6.49 -1.01 -1.57
CA ILE A 68 6.37 0.31 -0.95
C ILE A 68 5.18 0.34 0.02
N VAL A 69 4.02 -0.17 -0.39
CA VAL A 69 2.83 -0.25 0.47
C VAL A 69 3.14 -1.07 1.73
N THR A 70 3.69 -2.27 1.57
CA THR A 70 4.09 -3.13 2.69
C THR A 70 5.09 -2.44 3.62
N LYS A 71 6.08 -1.73 3.06
CA LYS A 71 7.06 -0.99 3.85
C LYS A 71 6.40 0.13 4.66
N VAL A 72 5.51 0.91 4.07
CA VAL A 72 4.80 1.99 4.79
C VAL A 72 3.93 1.42 5.91
N VAL A 73 3.18 0.36 5.63
CA VAL A 73 2.33 -0.27 6.66
C VAL A 73 3.18 -0.81 7.81
N ASN A 74 4.27 -1.54 7.51
CA ASN A 74 5.10 -2.15 8.55
C ASN A 74 5.94 -1.14 9.34
N THR A 75 6.43 -0.07 8.70
CA THR A 75 7.37 0.87 9.35
C THR A 75 6.70 2.11 9.93
N LYS A 76 5.48 2.43 9.51
CA LYS A 76 4.75 3.62 9.97
C LYS A 76 3.43 3.24 10.64
N LEU A 77 2.55 2.54 9.94
CA LEU A 77 1.18 2.30 10.42
C LEU A 77 1.14 1.34 11.61
N ASN A 78 1.73 0.16 11.49
CA ASN A 78 1.74 -0.85 12.55
C ASN A 78 2.41 -0.36 13.84
N PRO A 79 3.56 0.36 13.81
CA PRO A 79 4.14 0.95 15.01
C PRO A 79 3.22 1.97 15.70
N LEU A 80 2.51 2.80 14.93
CA LEU A 80 1.55 3.77 15.48
C LEU A 80 0.37 3.06 16.16
N LEU A 81 -0.15 2.00 15.54
CA LEU A 81 -1.22 1.17 16.13
C LEU A 81 -0.74 0.51 17.42
N HIS A 82 0.45 -0.07 17.44
CA HIS A 82 1.02 -0.65 18.65
C HIS A 82 1.18 0.38 19.77
N LYS A 83 1.65 1.59 19.44
CA LYS A 83 1.73 2.69 20.41
C LYS A 83 0.35 3.09 20.95
N ALA A 84 -0.66 3.12 20.10
CA ALA A 84 -2.04 3.39 20.51
C ALA A 84 -2.56 2.31 21.49
N LYS A 85 -2.27 1.02 21.23
CA LYS A 85 -2.61 -0.08 22.14
C LYS A 85 -1.99 0.08 23.52
N LEU A 86 -0.70 0.41 23.57
CA LEU A 86 0.02 0.63 24.82
C LEU A 86 -0.59 1.79 25.61
N ASN A 87 -0.76 2.95 24.95
CA ASN A 87 -1.35 4.13 25.59
C ASN A 87 -2.76 3.85 26.13
N LEU A 88 -3.59 3.13 25.39
CA LEU A 88 -4.92 2.73 25.85
C LEU A 88 -4.84 1.83 27.09
N THR A 89 -3.89 0.90 27.12
CA THR A 89 -3.70 0.00 28.27
C THR A 89 -3.22 0.76 29.49
N GLU A 90 -2.28 1.70 29.33
CA GLU A 90 -1.79 2.57 30.39
C GLU A 90 -2.89 3.45 30.98
N ILE A 91 -3.72 4.06 30.14
CA ILE A 91 -4.84 4.91 30.58
C ILE A 91 -5.89 4.12 31.36
N MET A 92 -6.17 2.87 30.95
CA MET A 92 -7.21 2.05 31.57
C MET A 92 -6.74 1.39 32.87
N GLY A 93 -5.43 1.18 33.03
CA GLY A 93 -4.82 0.57 34.21
C GLY A 93 -5.07 -0.93 34.34
N ASP A 94 -4.47 -1.55 35.37
CA ASP A 94 -4.39 -3.01 35.51
C ASP A 94 -5.73 -3.73 35.75
N GLY A 95 -6.79 -3.00 36.09
CA GLY A 95 -8.12 -3.57 36.34
C GLY A 95 -8.88 -4.00 35.08
N TRP A 96 -8.40 -3.63 33.89
CA TRP A 96 -9.09 -3.82 32.63
C TRP A 96 -8.21 -4.53 31.60
N THR A 97 -8.84 -5.39 30.80
CA THR A 97 -8.28 -5.95 29.58
C THR A 97 -8.88 -5.22 28.40
N VAL A 98 -8.03 -4.62 27.57
CA VAL A 98 -8.43 -4.01 26.30
C VAL A 98 -8.53 -5.11 25.26
N LEU A 99 -9.74 -5.37 24.77
CA LEU A 99 -10.01 -6.28 23.67
C LEU A 99 -10.27 -5.46 22.42
N CYS A 100 -9.64 -5.84 21.32
CA CYS A 100 -9.83 -5.21 20.04
C CYS A 100 -10.28 -6.21 19.00
N ASN A 101 -11.22 -5.78 18.18
CA ASN A 101 -11.72 -6.58 17.06
C ASN A 101 -12.05 -5.65 15.90
N VAL A 102 -11.96 -6.15 14.67
CA VAL A 102 -12.43 -5.42 13.49
C VAL A 102 -13.73 -6.02 13.02
N LYS A 103 -14.78 -5.21 13.02
CA LYS A 103 -16.11 -5.60 12.59
C LYS A 103 -16.71 -4.49 11.74
N ASP A 104 -17.29 -4.88 10.60
CA ASP A 104 -17.95 -3.95 9.67
C ASP A 104 -17.03 -2.78 9.24
N GLN A 105 -15.72 -3.03 9.06
CA GLN A 105 -14.68 -2.04 8.73
C GLN A 105 -14.31 -1.06 9.85
N TYR A 106 -14.83 -1.24 11.07
CA TYR A 106 -14.48 -0.43 12.23
C TYR A 106 -13.62 -1.20 13.22
N LEU A 107 -12.59 -0.54 13.76
CA LEU A 107 -11.89 -1.03 14.95
C LEU A 107 -12.81 -0.84 16.17
N GLN A 108 -13.28 -1.94 16.73
CA GLN A 108 -14.02 -1.97 17.97
C GLN A 108 -13.06 -2.16 19.13
N ILE A 109 -13.19 -1.30 20.13
CA ILE A 109 -12.43 -1.36 21.37
C ILE A 109 -13.42 -1.70 22.48
N ALA A 110 -13.20 -2.83 23.14
CA ALA A 110 -13.99 -3.28 24.28
C ALA A 110 -13.11 -3.34 25.52
N LEU A 111 -13.66 -2.91 26.65
CA LEU A 111 -13.00 -2.98 27.94
C LEU A 111 -13.67 -4.08 28.75
N LYS A 112 -12.88 -5.10 29.12
CA LYS A 112 -13.34 -6.18 29.99
C LYS A 112 -12.70 -6.04 31.36
N ASN A 113 -13.51 -5.98 32.42
CA ASN A 113 -13.00 -5.99 33.78
C ASN A 113 -12.30 -7.33 34.05
N LYS A 114 -11.16 -7.31 34.75
CA LYS A 114 -10.43 -8.53 35.13
C LYS A 114 -11.02 -9.24 36.36
N ARG A 115 -11.96 -8.61 37.07
CA ARG A 115 -12.69 -9.21 38.20
C ARG A 115 -13.65 -10.32 37.77
#